data_AF-A0A2V9BLW5-F1
#
_entry.id   AF-A0A2V9BLW5-F1
#
_cell.length_a   1.000
_cell.length_b   1.000
_cell.length_c   1.000
_cell.angle_alpha   90.00
_cell.angle_beta   90.00
_cell.angle_gamma   90.00
#
_symmetry.space_group_name_H-M   'P 1'
#
loop_
_entity.id
_entity.type
_entity.pdbx_description
1 polymer ?
#
loop_
_entity_poly.entity_id
_entity_poly.type
_entity_poly.pdbx_seq_one_letter_code
_entity_poly.pdbx_strand_id
1 'polypeptide(L)' 'MHKITTLDDNWMGRPRSIGTALLESDGDRAIVDPGPGSTLDALKKELRAHGTSVSSLDAILLT' A
#
# COMPACT_ATOMS: atom_id res chain seq x y z
N MET A 1 -5.60 17.22 5.02
CA MET A 1 -6.50 16.50 4.09
C MET A 1 -6.26 15.02 4.33
N HIS A 2 -7.29 14.27 4.72
CA HIS A 2 -7.15 12.84 5.02
C HIS A 2 -7.65 12.03 3.83
N LYS A 3 -6.85 11.06 3.38
CA LYS A 3 -7.18 10.24 2.23
C LYS A 3 -6.84 8.78 2.51
N ILE A 4 -7.72 7.90 2.07
CA ILE A 4 -7.50 6.45 2.07
C ILE A 4 -7.57 6.00 0.62
N THR A 5 -6.54 5.30 0.18
CA THR A 5 -6.50 4.72 -1.17
C THR A 5 -6.31 3.21 -1.06
N THR A 6 -7.25 2.44 -1.57
CA THR A 6 -7.07 0.98 -1.71
C THR A 6 -6.04 0.71 -2.79
N LEU A 7 -5.06 -0.13 -2.48
CA LEU A 7 -4.05 -0.60 -3.43
C LEU A 7 -4.34 -2.06 -3.79
N ASP A 8 -4.02 -2.44 -5.02
CA ASP A 8 -4.15 -3.82 -5.49
C ASP A 8 -2.76 -4.41 -5.75
N ASP A 9 -2.33 -5.29 -4.86
CA ASP A 9 -1.05 -5.97 -4.99
C ASP A 9 -1.11 -7.23 -5.89
N ASN A 10 -2.29 -7.49 -6.45
CA ASN A 10 -2.58 -8.55 -7.40
C ASN A 10 -2.13 -9.94 -6.92
N TRP A 11 -2.35 -10.24 -5.63
CA TRP A 11 -2.00 -11.53 -5.05
C TRP A 11 -2.57 -12.70 -5.87
N MET A 12 -1.72 -13.70 -6.13
CA MET A 12 -2.02 -14.86 -7.00
C MET A 12 -2.47 -14.47 -8.43
N GLY A 13 -2.10 -13.28 -8.91
CA GLY A 13 -2.51 -12.74 -10.21
C GLY A 13 -3.99 -12.37 -10.27
N ARG A 14 -4.64 -12.18 -9.12
CA ARG A 14 -6.06 -11.84 -9.01
C ARG A 14 -6.23 -10.43 -8.43
N PRO A 15 -6.92 -9.51 -9.14
CA PRO A 15 -7.20 -8.20 -8.61
C PRO A 15 -8.17 -8.30 -7.42
N ARG A 16 -8.01 -7.39 -6.46
CA ARG A 16 -8.89 -7.23 -5.28
C ARG A 16 -9.05 -8.51 -4.47
N SER A 17 -8.00 -9.34 -4.42
CA SER A 17 -8.00 -10.63 -3.73
C SER A 17 -7.62 -10.52 -2.25
N ILE A 18 -6.81 -9.53 -1.89
CA ILE A 18 -6.48 -9.14 -0.53
C ILE A 18 -6.56 -7.62 -0.37
N GLY A 19 -6.68 -7.16 0.87
CA GLY A 19 -6.85 -5.74 1.20
C GLY A 19 -5.54 -5.09 1.59
N THR A 20 -5.10 -4.11 0.80
CA THR A 20 -4.00 -3.22 1.17
C THR A 20 -4.46 -1.77 1.01
N ALA A 21 -4.08 -0.89 1.93
CA ALA A 21 -4.49 0.52 1.87
C ALA A 21 -3.32 1.47 2.18
N LEU A 22 -3.22 2.54 1.40
CA LEU A 22 -2.40 3.71 1.70
C LEU A 22 -3.25 4.74 2.45
N LEU A 23 -2.81 5.09 3.66
CA LEU A 23 -3.36 6.16 4.47
C LEU A 23 -2.46 7.40 4.33
N GLU A 24 -3.07 8.55 4.07
CA GLU A 24 -2.38 9.84 3.99
C GLU A 24 -3.07 10.83 4.94
N SER A 25 -2.32 11.41 5.87
CA SER A 25 -2.85 12.35 6.87
C SER A 25 -1.79 13.35 7.28
N ASP A 26 -2.04 14.65 7.08
CA ASP A 26 -1.19 15.75 7.57
C ASP A 26 0.31 15.63 7.27
N GLY A 27 0.65 15.00 6.14
CA GLY A 27 2.03 14.77 5.69
C GLY A 27 2.52 13.35 5.98
N ASP A 28 1.92 12.67 6.96
CA ASP A 28 2.24 11.30 7.32
C ASP A 28 1.59 10.30 6.36
N ARG A 29 2.30 9.19 6.14
CA ARG A 29 1.88 8.10 5.25
C ARG A 29 2.04 6.77 5.96
N ALA A 30 0.97 6.00 5.98
CA ALA A 30 0.99 4.64 6.50
C ALA A 30 0.46 3.65 5.47
N ILE A 31 0.96 2.43 5.52
CA ILE A 31 0.35 1.31 4.81
C ILE A 31 -0.30 0.33 5.78
N VAL A 32 -1.49 -0.13 5.44
CA VAL A 32 -2.24 -1.15 6.18
C VAL A 32 -2.16 -2.47 5.44
N ASP A 33 -1.79 -3.52 6.18
CA ASP A 33 -1.73 -4.92 5.74
C ASP A 33 -1.14 -5.07 4.32
N PRO A 34 0.13 -4.67 4.12
CA PRO A 34 0.81 -4.94 2.87
C PRO A 34 0.88 -6.46 2.73
N GLY A 35 0.38 -6.98 1.60
CA GLY A 35 0.29 -8.42 1.36
C GLY A 35 1.60 -9.19 1.50
N PRO A 36 1.58 -10.52 1.29
CA PRO A 36 2.74 -11.37 1.54
C PRO A 36 3.94 -10.93 0.71
N GLY A 37 5.16 -11.24 1.16
CA GLY A 37 6.39 -10.78 0.50
C GLY A 37 6.48 -11.10 -1.01
N SER A 38 5.74 -12.10 -1.50
CA SER A 38 5.57 -12.39 -2.93
C SER A 38 4.93 -11.26 -3.75
N THR A 39 4.24 -10.30 -3.13
CA THR A 39 3.57 -9.17 -3.80
C THR A 39 4.35 -7.86 -3.70
N LEU A 40 5.55 -7.86 -3.10
CA LEU A 40 6.33 -6.65 -2.82
C LEU A 40 6.58 -5.77 -4.07
N ASP A 41 6.84 -6.37 -5.22
CA ASP A 41 7.08 -5.62 -6.45
C ASP A 41 5.80 -4.95 -6.99
N ALA A 42 4.65 -5.62 -6.86
CA ALA A 42 3.35 -5.05 -7.18
C ALA A 42 3.02 -3.90 -6.22
N LEU A 43 3.25 -4.08 -4.92
CA LEU A 43 3.09 -3.03 -3.93
C LEU A 43 3.96 -1.80 -4.25
N LYS A 44 5.25 -1.99 -4.55
CA LYS A 44 6.14 -0.89 -4.95
C LYS A 44 5.65 -0.17 -6.20
N LYS A 45 5.07 -0.90 -7.16
CA LYS A 45 4.48 -0.31 -8.37
C LYS A 45 3.26 0.54 -8.03
N GLU A 46 2.35 0.04 -7.22
CA GLU A 46 1.15 0.77 -6.78
C GLU A 46 1.52 2.03 -5.98
N LEU A 47 2.46 1.94 -5.04
CA LEU A 47 2.95 3.10 -4.29
C LEU A 47 3.52 4.18 -5.23
N ARG A 48 4.34 3.79 -6.21
CA ARG A 48 4.88 4.73 -7.21
C ARG A 48 3.77 5.36 -8.05
N ALA A 49 2.76 4.60 -8.44
CA ALA A 49 1.61 5.11 -9.18
C ALA A 49 0.83 6.18 -8.38
N HIS A 50 0.92 6.13 -7.05
CA HIS A 50 0.35 7.12 -6.13
C HIS A 50 1.36 8.19 -5.66
N GLY A 51 2.52 8.31 -6.31
CA GLY A 51 3.49 9.36 -6.00
C GLY A 51 4.26 9.16 -4.68
N THR A 52 4.27 7.93 -4.16
CA THR A 52 4.97 7.58 -2.91
C THR A 52 5.90 6.37 -3.12
N SER A 53 6.66 6.00 -2.09
CA SER A 53 7.51 4.82 -2.08
C SER A 53 7.54 4.18 -0.69
N VAL A 54 8.07 2.96 -0.60
CA VAL A 54 8.23 2.27 0.70
C VAL A 54 9.12 3.08 1.66
N SER A 55 10.14 3.77 1.15
CA SER A 55 11.06 4.56 1.97
C SER A 55 10.46 5.88 2.47
N SER A 56 9.29 6.27 1.98
CA SER A 56 8.57 7.46 2.42
C SER A 56 7.32 7.13 3.25
N LEU A 57 7.20 5.89 3.73
CA LEU A 57 6.16 5.50 4.69
C LEU A 57 6.68 5.75 6.10
N ASP A 58 5.85 6.35 6.93
CA ASP A 58 6.14 6.62 8.34
C ASP A 58 5.73 5.44 9.23
N ALA A 59 4.76 4.63 8.79
CA ALA A 59 4.31 3.46 9.51
C ALA A 59 3.84 2.31 8.60
N ILE A 60 3.91 1.09 9.14
CA ILE A 60 3.28 -0.11 8.61
C ILE A 60 2.38 -0.67 9.71
N LEU A 61 1.09 -0.85 9.40
CA LEU A 61 0.09 -1.39 10.31
C LEU A 61 -0.25 -2.83 9.89
N LEU A 62 0.00 -3.79 10.77
CA LEU A 62 -0.25 -5.22 10.54
C LEU A 62 -1.43 -5.69 11.40
N THR A 63 -2.31 -6.50 10.82
CA THR A 63 -3.47 -7.12 11.52
C THR A 63 -3.23 -8.57 11.92
#